data_AF-K0RA89-F1
#
_entry.id   AF-K0RA89-F1
#
_cell.length_a   1.000
_cell.length_b   1.000
_cell.length_c   1.000
_cell.angle_alpha   90.00
_cell.angle_beta   90.00
_cell.angle_gamma   90.00
#
_symmetry.space_group_name_H-M   'P 1'
#
loop_
_entity.id
_entity.type
_entity.pdbx_description
1 polymer ?
#
loop_
_entity_poly.entity_id
_entity_poly.type
_entity_poly.pdbx_seq_one_letter_code
_entity_poly.pdbx_strand_id
1 'polypeptide(L)'
;VPTGTRDLELDMKGIRRAKAPSVSTTSRVTPDEHGWSSSSSSIATPLTMDPLTATMKVGRTIMASPVGNGTLRATILSAYDLPTADTPTSVTMSYAESNGTGNEVSTGPPAAKHRDHANSFKFGKASSSSLSSVSNQLELSAPLSTLFESTVSFTLTYANPARNLTSTVTIHKTLRVNETQWLILNLDSAMKGTPLESSESRASDSEKGDESTPTLRLKLRVEGPYRPEVAAVINLANSWFHAVDAVTDATVGTTTGFVRDIPKNFPAVQLLLVPTVPLATIGVVALPIVAGVGIVCLPFLLPVLMLLLTIGAISGAIGGGLYFSTREGRTRIQHVAEPSYQTFLMTKTGQRIVYDVGPRPSPQALAHAVLPQDMMGKLVASLLVDLVGSASYLIPLAGEAFDLTWAPVSMVLVGAMYDDVMPNLKYVALMEELLPLTDWIPSATLGWVKEFGPGIINIGVSRMNVAKRAGRREREAVVSMSR
;
A
#
# COMPACT_ATOMS: atom_id res chain seq x y z
N VAL A 1 54.04 -1.25 22.53
CA VAL A 1 54.05 0.20 22.81
C VAL A 1 53.08 0.88 21.84
N PRO A 2 51.86 1.19 22.28
CA PRO A 2 50.92 2.07 21.58
C PRO A 2 50.80 3.42 22.31
N THR A 3 50.61 4.53 21.61
CA THR A 3 50.03 5.76 22.19
C THR A 3 49.55 6.70 21.09
N GLY A 4 48.30 7.15 21.17
CA GLY A 4 47.71 8.12 20.26
C GLY A 4 46.21 8.32 20.47
N THR A 5 45.79 8.52 21.71
CA THR A 5 44.46 8.98 22.12
C THR A 5 44.23 10.43 21.69
N ARG A 6 43.02 10.74 21.20
CA ARG A 6 42.46 12.09 21.25
C ARG A 6 41.01 12.01 21.72
N ASP A 7 40.81 12.62 22.88
CA ASP A 7 39.58 12.75 23.63
C ASP A 7 38.61 13.74 22.95
N LEU A 8 37.32 13.40 22.96
CA LEU A 8 36.21 14.32 22.72
C LEU A 8 35.49 14.51 24.07
N GLU A 9 35.84 15.58 24.74
CA GLU A 9 35.18 16.10 25.94
C GLU A 9 34.04 17.01 25.49
N LEU A 10 32.78 16.56 25.68
CA LEU A 10 31.58 17.37 25.45
C LEU A 10 30.97 17.73 26.80
N ASP A 11 31.03 19.03 27.07
CA ASP A 11 30.60 19.77 28.25
C ASP A 11 29.08 19.62 28.50
N MET A 12 28.71 19.15 29.70
CA MET A 12 27.35 19.13 30.21
C MET A 12 27.06 20.43 30.96
N LYS A 13 26.21 21.31 30.41
CA LYS A 13 25.49 22.33 31.18
C LYS A 13 24.20 22.73 30.45
N GLY A 14 23.04 22.46 31.05
CA GLY A 14 21.78 23.05 30.56
C GLY A 14 20.48 22.31 30.86
N ILE A 15 20.26 21.80 32.08
CA ILE A 15 18.94 21.35 32.53
C ILE A 15 18.13 22.59 32.97
N ARG A 16 17.01 22.88 32.30
CA ARG A 16 15.85 23.56 32.94
C ARG A 16 14.55 22.85 32.57
N ARG A 17 13.94 22.27 33.61
CA ARG A 17 12.59 21.72 33.69
C ARG A 17 11.53 22.78 33.34
N ALA A 18 10.56 22.41 32.50
CA ALA A 18 9.25 23.03 32.48
C ALA A 18 8.19 22.02 32.95
N LYS A 19 7.24 22.53 33.72
CA LYS A 19 6.40 21.90 34.73
C LYS A 19 5.05 21.49 34.12
N ALA A 20 4.63 20.24 34.33
CA ALA A 20 3.24 19.80 34.10
C ALA A 20 2.35 20.23 35.29
N PRO A 21 1.08 20.60 35.07
CA PRO A 21 0.10 20.68 36.15
C PRO A 21 -0.90 19.53 36.11
N SER A 22 -1.11 18.91 37.28
CA SER A 22 -2.15 17.93 37.57
C SER A 22 -3.32 18.58 38.31
N VAL A 23 -4.54 18.35 37.78
CA VAL A 23 -5.83 18.02 38.43
C VAL A 23 -6.28 18.78 39.68
N SER A 24 -7.51 19.33 39.62
CA SER A 24 -8.44 19.25 40.76
C SER A 24 -9.89 19.08 40.29
N THR A 25 -10.56 18.12 40.93
CA THR A 25 -12.00 17.82 40.89
C THR A 25 -12.70 18.71 41.91
N THR A 26 -13.96 19.14 41.66
CA THR A 26 -15.17 18.89 42.50
C THR A 26 -16.32 19.86 42.16
N SER A 27 -17.53 19.29 42.15
CA SER A 27 -18.84 19.86 42.51
C SER A 27 -19.83 20.26 41.40
N ARG A 28 -21.01 19.66 41.58
CA ARG A 28 -22.30 19.72 40.90
C ARG A 28 -23.16 20.80 41.54
N VAL A 29 -23.74 21.73 40.77
CA VAL A 29 -24.98 22.48 41.09
C VAL A 29 -25.64 22.94 39.77
N THR A 30 -26.86 22.50 39.49
CA THR A 30 -27.89 23.21 38.69
C THR A 30 -28.70 24.09 39.67
N PRO A 31 -29.31 25.25 39.29
CA PRO A 31 -30.42 25.26 38.32
C PRO A 31 -30.67 26.57 37.53
N ASP A 32 -31.73 26.50 36.72
CA ASP A 32 -32.68 27.54 36.32
C ASP A 32 -32.59 28.26 34.97
N GLU A 33 -33.79 28.27 34.38
CA GLU A 33 -34.28 28.79 33.12
C GLU A 33 -34.16 30.32 33.03
N HIS A 34 -33.93 30.85 31.83
CA HIS A 34 -34.71 31.96 31.28
C HIS A 34 -34.45 32.06 29.78
N GLY A 35 -35.50 31.87 28.99
CA GLY A 35 -35.46 31.93 27.54
C GLY A 35 -35.46 33.35 26.99
N TRP A 36 -34.60 33.62 26.00
CA TRP A 36 -34.73 34.73 25.07
C TRP A 36 -34.58 34.19 23.65
N SER A 37 -35.65 34.33 22.88
CA SER A 37 -35.72 34.04 21.45
C SER A 37 -35.01 35.12 20.64
N SER A 38 -34.11 34.73 19.73
CA SER A 38 -33.82 35.53 18.55
C SER A 38 -33.25 34.66 17.43
N SER A 39 -34.02 34.62 16.35
CA SER A 39 -33.73 34.17 14.98
C SER A 39 -32.28 34.32 14.52
N SER A 40 -31.70 33.23 14.01
CA SER A 40 -30.51 33.27 13.17
C SER A 40 -30.60 32.26 12.01
N SER A 41 -30.37 32.80 10.83
CA SER A 41 -30.34 32.17 9.52
C SER A 41 -29.37 31.00 9.42
N SER A 42 -29.82 29.92 8.80
CA SER A 42 -29.08 28.72 8.44
C SER A 42 -27.77 29.03 7.70
N ILE A 43 -26.65 28.84 8.38
CA ILE A 43 -25.33 28.69 7.76
C ILE A 43 -25.22 27.24 7.28
N ALA A 44 -25.41 27.03 5.98
CA ALA A 44 -25.10 25.75 5.34
C ALA A 44 -23.58 25.58 5.31
N THR A 45 -23.06 24.74 6.20
CA THR A 45 -21.70 24.21 6.12
C THR A 45 -21.57 23.33 4.86
N PRO A 46 -20.50 23.44 4.07
CA PRO A 46 -20.30 22.60 2.91
C PRO A 46 -20.09 21.16 3.39
N LEU A 47 -20.96 20.26 2.92
CA LEU A 47 -20.88 18.82 3.13
C LEU A 47 -19.46 18.34 2.84
N THR A 48 -18.70 18.11 3.91
CA THR A 48 -17.46 17.36 3.88
C THR A 48 -17.88 15.95 3.48
N MET A 49 -17.47 15.51 2.29
CA MET A 49 -17.71 14.13 1.86
C MET A 49 -17.17 13.20 2.92
N ASP A 50 -18.04 12.33 3.43
CA ASP A 50 -17.69 11.27 4.37
C ASP A 50 -16.57 10.42 3.73
N PRO A 51 -15.39 10.25 4.37
CA PRO A 51 -14.27 9.53 3.79
C PRO A 51 -14.65 8.12 3.33
N LEU A 52 -15.61 7.47 3.99
CA LEU A 52 -16.17 6.17 3.60
C LEU A 52 -16.86 6.19 2.23
N THR A 53 -17.54 7.29 1.90
CA THR A 53 -18.21 7.45 0.59
C THR A 53 -17.19 7.74 -0.52
N ALA A 54 -16.12 8.48 -0.20
CA ALA A 54 -15.02 8.71 -1.13
C ALA A 54 -14.26 7.39 -1.43
N THR A 55 -13.98 6.57 -0.41
CA THR A 55 -13.33 5.27 -0.56
C THR A 55 -14.21 4.26 -1.33
N MET A 56 -15.52 4.24 -1.07
CA MET A 56 -16.45 3.42 -1.85
C MET A 56 -16.56 3.89 -3.31
N LYS A 57 -16.51 5.20 -3.57
CA LYS A 57 -16.55 5.75 -4.92
C LYS A 57 -15.26 5.44 -5.68
N VAL A 58 -14.10 5.48 -5.01
CA VAL A 58 -12.81 5.06 -5.56
C VAL A 58 -12.83 3.56 -5.89
N GLY A 59 -13.29 2.70 -4.98
CA GLY A 59 -13.45 1.25 -5.23
C GLY A 59 -14.41 0.92 -6.38
N ARG A 60 -15.54 1.63 -6.50
CA ARG A 60 -16.50 1.44 -7.61
C ARG A 60 -15.98 1.95 -8.95
N THR A 61 -15.17 3.01 -8.95
CA THR A 61 -14.56 3.57 -10.17
C THR A 61 -13.36 2.73 -10.62
N ILE A 62 -12.68 2.04 -9.71
CA ILE A 62 -11.60 1.08 -9.99
C ILE A 62 -12.16 -0.24 -10.58
N MET A 63 -13.39 -0.63 -10.24
CA MET A 63 -14.04 -1.82 -10.81
C MET A 63 -14.58 -1.62 -12.24
N ALA A 64 -14.70 -0.37 -12.71
CA ALA A 64 -14.96 -0.06 -14.10
C ALA A 64 -13.61 0.18 -14.79
N SER A 65 -13.14 -0.78 -15.58
CA SER A 65 -11.90 -0.60 -16.35
C SER A 65 -12.08 0.61 -17.28
N PRO A 66 -11.29 1.70 -17.12
CA PRO A 66 -11.37 2.82 -18.04
C PRO A 66 -10.94 2.33 -19.42
N VAL A 67 -11.74 2.59 -20.45
CA VAL A 67 -11.48 2.18 -21.83
C VAL A 67 -11.11 3.43 -22.64
N GLY A 68 -10.09 3.33 -23.49
CA GLY A 68 -9.68 4.40 -24.40
C GLY A 68 -8.25 4.90 -24.15
N ASN A 69 -7.94 6.10 -24.61
CA ASN A 69 -6.63 6.72 -24.46
C ASN A 69 -6.37 7.21 -23.04
N GLY A 70 -5.10 7.37 -22.67
CA GLY A 70 -4.72 8.10 -21.46
C GLY A 70 -5.06 9.59 -21.60
N THR A 71 -5.41 10.21 -20.49
CA THR A 71 -5.73 11.64 -20.43
C THR A 71 -4.82 12.36 -19.46
N LEU A 72 -4.14 13.41 -19.92
CA LEU A 72 -3.39 14.33 -19.08
C LEU A 72 -4.25 15.56 -18.82
N ARG A 73 -4.59 15.78 -17.55
CA ARG A 73 -5.33 16.95 -17.08
C ARG A 73 -4.36 17.88 -16.37
N ALA A 74 -4.21 19.08 -16.89
CA ALA A 74 -3.50 20.17 -16.22
C ALA A 74 -4.49 21.27 -15.85
N THR A 75 -4.59 21.58 -14.56
CA THR A 75 -5.38 22.73 -14.08
C THR A 75 -4.42 23.86 -13.74
N ILE A 76 -4.46 24.92 -14.53
CA ILE A 76 -3.64 26.12 -14.29
C ILE A 76 -4.28 26.90 -13.16
N LEU A 77 -3.48 27.27 -12.16
CA LEU A 77 -3.95 27.98 -10.98
C LEU A 77 -3.57 29.45 -11.06
N SER A 78 -2.28 29.71 -11.27
CA SER A 78 -1.73 31.06 -11.20
C SER A 78 -0.30 31.12 -11.72
N ALA A 79 0.07 32.25 -12.30
CA ALA A 79 1.45 32.61 -12.62
C ALA A 79 1.91 33.75 -11.70
N TYR A 80 3.13 33.67 -11.18
CA TYR A 80 3.72 34.64 -10.26
C TYR A 80 5.01 35.22 -10.81
N ASP A 81 5.33 36.41 -10.32
CA ASP A 81 6.65 37.06 -10.47
C ASP A 81 7.07 37.21 -11.95
N LEU A 82 6.11 37.56 -12.81
CA LEU A 82 6.37 37.69 -14.23
C LEU A 82 7.24 38.93 -14.52
N PRO A 83 8.20 38.83 -15.45
CA PRO A 83 9.18 39.89 -15.72
C PRO A 83 8.56 41.15 -16.36
N THR A 84 7.33 41.06 -16.86
CA THR A 84 6.63 42.17 -17.51
C THR A 84 5.24 42.37 -16.94
N ALA A 85 4.76 43.62 -16.99
CA ALA A 85 3.43 43.99 -16.51
C ALA A 85 2.30 43.63 -17.48
N ASP A 86 2.64 43.16 -18.69
CA ASP A 86 1.70 42.77 -19.72
C ASP A 86 0.86 41.58 -19.26
N THR A 87 -0.43 41.57 -19.61
CA THR A 87 -1.31 40.45 -19.32
C THR A 87 -1.00 39.29 -20.29
N PRO A 88 -0.68 38.08 -19.80
CA PRO A 88 -0.51 36.93 -20.68
C PRO A 88 -1.85 36.58 -21.36
N THR A 89 -1.79 36.08 -22.58
CA THR A 89 -2.98 35.78 -23.39
C THR A 89 -3.53 34.38 -23.12
N SER A 90 -2.65 33.42 -22.89
CA SER A 90 -3.00 32.03 -22.58
C SER A 90 -1.79 31.29 -22.02
N VAL A 91 -2.07 30.17 -21.35
CA VAL A 91 -1.10 29.10 -21.11
C VAL A 91 -1.40 27.97 -22.06
N THR A 92 -0.41 27.64 -22.89
CA THR A 92 -0.38 26.49 -23.76
C THR A 92 0.26 25.30 -23.04
N MET A 93 -0.34 24.12 -23.16
CA MET A 93 0.27 22.84 -22.87
C MET A 93 0.46 22.07 -24.17
N SER A 94 1.68 21.65 -24.45
CA SER A 94 2.02 20.84 -25.62
C SER A 94 2.95 19.69 -25.28
N TYR A 95 2.86 18.60 -26.03
CA TYR A 95 3.85 17.54 -25.99
C TYR A 95 4.31 17.22 -27.42
N ALA A 96 5.59 16.88 -27.55
CA ALA A 96 6.17 16.48 -28.82
C ALA A 96 6.02 14.97 -29.00
N GLU A 97 5.33 14.57 -30.06
CA GLU A 97 5.22 13.17 -30.47
C GLU A 97 6.36 12.82 -31.45
N SER A 98 6.80 11.56 -31.49
CA SER A 98 7.91 11.11 -32.35
C SER A 98 7.70 11.39 -33.84
N ASN A 99 6.45 11.57 -34.26
CA ASN A 99 6.04 11.79 -35.64
C ASN A 99 5.95 13.29 -36.02
N GLY A 100 6.28 14.20 -35.10
CA GLY A 100 6.24 15.65 -35.34
C GLY A 100 4.83 16.28 -35.30
N THR A 101 3.77 15.48 -35.10
CA THR A 101 2.42 15.94 -34.79
C THR A 101 2.35 16.37 -33.33
N GLY A 102 2.66 17.64 -33.05
CA GLY A 102 2.49 18.21 -31.72
C GLY A 102 1.01 18.43 -31.40
N ASN A 103 0.52 17.83 -30.33
CA ASN A 103 -0.80 18.15 -29.80
C ASN A 103 -0.65 19.32 -28.82
N GLU A 104 -1.33 20.42 -29.13
CA GLU A 104 -1.31 21.66 -28.36
C GLU A 104 -2.72 21.98 -27.87
N VAL A 105 -2.84 22.31 -26.58
CA VAL A 105 -4.10 22.79 -25.99
C VAL A 105 -3.80 24.03 -25.16
N SER A 106 -4.55 25.10 -25.38
CA SER A 106 -4.35 26.39 -24.72
C SER A 106 -5.55 26.76 -23.85
N THR A 107 -5.26 27.46 -22.76
CA THR A 107 -6.27 28.07 -21.89
C THR A 107 -6.76 29.38 -22.51
N GLY A 108 -7.85 29.93 -21.97
CA GLY A 108 -8.18 31.33 -22.19
C GLY A 108 -7.31 32.29 -21.37
N PRO A 109 -7.56 33.61 -21.47
CA PRO A 109 -6.81 34.61 -20.72
C PRO A 109 -7.01 34.48 -19.20
N PRO A 110 -6.08 35.02 -18.39
CA PRO A 110 -6.21 35.01 -16.94
C PRO A 110 -7.48 35.70 -16.47
N ALA A 111 -8.11 35.16 -15.42
CA ALA A 111 -9.37 35.68 -14.91
C ALA A 111 -9.19 36.96 -14.08
N ALA A 112 -8.08 37.09 -13.36
CA ALA A 112 -7.80 38.25 -12.52
C ALA A 112 -6.30 38.43 -12.27
N LYS A 113 -5.88 39.68 -12.04
CA LYS A 113 -4.55 40.00 -11.51
C LYS A 113 -4.54 39.81 -9.98
N HIS A 114 -3.44 39.31 -9.42
CA HIS A 114 -3.27 39.17 -7.98
C HIS A 114 -3.17 40.57 -7.35
N ARG A 115 -3.84 40.77 -6.21
CA ARG A 115 -3.84 42.07 -5.51
C ARG A 115 -2.54 42.32 -4.75
N ASP A 116 -2.00 41.27 -4.15
CA ASP A 116 -0.89 41.37 -3.20
C ASP A 116 0.49 41.10 -3.81
N HIS A 117 0.56 40.64 -5.07
CA HIS A 117 1.81 40.36 -5.77
C HIS A 117 1.85 41.12 -7.10
N ALA A 118 2.93 41.86 -7.33
CA ALA A 118 3.16 42.53 -8.60
C ALA A 118 3.25 41.47 -9.73
N ASN A 119 2.68 41.78 -10.89
CA ASN A 119 2.76 40.96 -12.11
C ASN A 119 2.40 39.47 -11.93
N SER A 120 1.44 39.18 -11.05
CA SER A 120 0.93 37.83 -10.82
C SER A 120 -0.52 37.73 -11.29
N PHE A 121 -0.88 36.61 -11.90
CA PHE A 121 -2.20 36.40 -12.52
C PHE A 121 -2.81 35.07 -12.06
N LYS A 122 -4.13 35.08 -11.85
CA LYS A 122 -4.92 33.92 -11.44
C LYS A 122 -5.77 33.43 -12.60
N PHE A 123 -5.81 32.12 -12.80
CA PHE A 123 -6.66 31.47 -13.78
C PHE A 123 -7.95 31.01 -13.09
N GLY A 124 -9.09 31.37 -13.67
CA GLY A 124 -10.41 31.17 -13.08
C GLY A 124 -10.89 29.73 -13.21
N LYS A 125 -11.57 29.21 -12.18
CA LYS A 125 -12.19 27.88 -12.21
C LYS A 125 -13.37 27.89 -13.17
N ALA A 126 -13.50 26.88 -14.03
CA ALA A 126 -14.65 26.75 -14.95
C ALA A 126 -15.98 26.91 -14.17
N SER A 127 -16.78 27.93 -14.51
CA SER A 127 -18.10 28.11 -13.95
C SER A 127 -19.06 27.13 -14.63
N SER A 128 -19.84 26.38 -13.85
CA SER A 128 -20.75 25.34 -14.36
C SER A 128 -21.97 25.88 -15.11
N SER A 129 -22.01 27.19 -15.42
CA SER A 129 -23.20 27.88 -15.92
C SER A 129 -22.95 28.78 -17.14
N SER A 130 -21.78 28.74 -17.78
CA SER A 130 -21.51 29.57 -18.96
C SER A 130 -20.94 28.76 -20.12
N LEU A 131 -21.71 28.69 -21.21
CA LEU A 131 -21.46 27.99 -22.48
C LEU A 131 -20.34 28.66 -23.33
N SER A 132 -19.30 29.21 -22.70
CA SER A 132 -18.20 29.91 -23.40
C SER A 132 -16.84 29.75 -22.70
N SER A 133 -16.10 28.74 -23.14
CA SER A 133 -14.69 28.77 -23.55
C SER A 133 -13.57 29.37 -22.66
N VAL A 134 -13.73 29.54 -21.34
CA VAL A 134 -12.59 29.89 -20.46
C VAL A 134 -12.45 28.86 -19.35
N SER A 135 -12.07 27.64 -19.74
CA SER A 135 -11.65 26.60 -18.79
C SER A 135 -10.17 26.79 -18.47
N ASN A 136 -9.81 26.85 -17.19
CA ASN A 136 -8.42 26.77 -16.73
C ASN A 136 -7.88 25.33 -16.72
N GLN A 137 -8.69 24.38 -17.18
CA GLN A 137 -8.34 22.99 -17.30
C GLN A 137 -8.00 22.65 -18.75
N LEU A 138 -6.77 22.20 -18.96
CA LEU A 138 -6.24 21.68 -20.20
C LEU A 138 -6.33 20.16 -20.16
N GLU A 139 -6.77 19.54 -21.25
CA GLU A 139 -6.89 18.09 -21.38
C GLU A 139 -6.25 17.63 -22.69
N LEU A 140 -5.24 16.77 -22.57
CA LEU A 140 -4.60 16.10 -23.71
C LEU A 140 -4.95 14.61 -23.64
N SER A 141 -5.31 14.03 -24.79
CA SER A 141 -5.65 12.61 -24.91
C SER A 141 -4.70 11.93 -25.89
N ALA A 142 -3.97 10.93 -25.42
CA ALA A 142 -3.01 10.16 -26.20
C ALA A 142 -2.82 8.75 -25.59
N PRO A 143 -2.22 7.78 -26.30
CA PRO A 143 -1.88 6.50 -25.69
C PRO A 143 -1.10 6.68 -24.38
N LEU A 144 -1.45 5.93 -23.33
CA LEU A 144 -0.87 6.15 -22.00
C LEU A 144 0.65 5.96 -21.99
N SER A 145 1.17 5.01 -22.77
CA SER A 145 2.60 4.74 -22.90
C SER A 145 3.36 5.92 -23.49
N THR A 146 2.85 6.52 -24.57
CA THR A 146 3.47 7.71 -25.17
C THR A 146 3.36 8.92 -24.26
N LEU A 147 2.19 9.12 -23.65
CA LEU A 147 1.93 10.25 -22.78
C LEU A 147 2.80 10.19 -21.51
N PHE A 148 2.97 9.02 -20.91
CA PHE A 148 3.74 8.87 -19.67
C PHE A 148 5.25 9.09 -19.87
N GLU A 149 5.78 8.67 -21.02
CA GLU A 149 7.18 8.87 -21.38
C GLU A 149 7.46 10.27 -21.94
N SER A 150 6.42 10.99 -22.39
CA SER A 150 6.56 12.31 -22.99
C SER A 150 7.06 13.39 -22.02
N THR A 151 7.73 14.39 -22.61
CA THR A 151 8.03 15.66 -21.95
C THR A 151 7.01 16.68 -22.40
N VAL A 152 6.29 17.25 -21.45
CA VAL A 152 5.25 18.25 -21.70
C VAL A 152 5.86 19.63 -21.49
N SER A 153 5.70 20.50 -22.48
CA SER A 153 6.04 21.92 -22.39
C SER A 153 4.81 22.75 -22.03
N PHE A 154 4.98 23.62 -21.04
CA PHE A 154 4.03 24.65 -20.68
C PHE A 154 4.59 25.99 -21.14
N THR A 155 3.89 26.63 -22.08
CA THR A 155 4.29 27.94 -22.62
C THR A 155 3.27 28.99 -22.18
N LEU A 156 3.75 30.00 -21.47
CA LEU A 156 3.00 31.21 -21.18
C LEU A 156 3.12 32.16 -22.37
N THR A 157 2.03 32.33 -23.10
CA THR A 157 2.00 33.11 -24.33
C THR A 157 1.60 34.56 -24.04
N TYR A 158 2.31 35.50 -24.67
CA TYR A 158 2.00 36.93 -24.64
C TYR A 158 1.59 37.43 -26.03
N ALA A 159 1.06 38.64 -26.10
CA ALA A 159 0.77 39.30 -27.38
C ALA A 159 2.03 39.47 -28.25
N ASN A 160 3.19 39.65 -27.61
CA ASN A 160 4.49 39.61 -28.28
C ASN A 160 5.17 38.25 -28.04
N PRO A 161 5.38 37.42 -29.08
CA PRO A 161 5.95 36.08 -28.95
C PRO A 161 7.39 36.08 -28.40
N ALA A 162 8.13 37.19 -28.54
CA ALA A 162 9.49 37.31 -27.99
C ALA A 162 9.53 37.30 -26.45
N ARG A 163 8.37 37.45 -25.78
CA ARG A 163 8.25 37.44 -24.31
C ARG A 163 7.68 36.13 -23.77
N ASN A 164 7.46 35.14 -24.63
CA ASN A 164 6.95 33.85 -24.20
C ASN A 164 7.91 33.19 -23.23
N LEU A 165 7.35 32.63 -22.17
CA LEU A 165 8.10 31.88 -21.17
C LEU A 165 7.68 30.42 -21.23
N THR A 166 8.64 29.51 -21.18
CA THR A 166 8.40 28.08 -21.32
C THR A 166 8.99 27.33 -20.13
N SER A 167 8.32 26.26 -19.71
CA SER A 167 8.86 25.28 -18.77
C SER A 167 8.55 23.89 -19.27
N THR A 168 9.38 22.91 -18.94
CA THR A 168 9.22 21.52 -19.37
C THR A 168 9.12 20.59 -18.17
N VAL A 169 8.27 19.57 -18.28
CA VAL A 169 8.04 18.58 -17.24
C VAL A 169 8.05 17.19 -17.85
N THR A 170 8.87 16.30 -17.29
CA THR A 170 8.88 14.88 -17.64
C THR A 170 7.85 14.15 -16.78
N ILE A 171 6.84 13.53 -17.41
CA ILE A 171 5.70 12.96 -16.69
C ILE A 171 6.14 11.81 -15.79
N HIS A 172 6.88 10.83 -16.33
CA HIS A 172 7.31 9.64 -15.58
C HIS A 172 8.15 9.91 -14.32
N LYS A 173 8.87 11.04 -14.25
CA LYS A 173 9.68 11.41 -13.07
C LYS A 173 8.84 12.08 -11.99
N THR A 174 7.82 12.81 -12.43
CA THR A 174 7.10 13.75 -11.59
C THR A 174 5.86 13.07 -11.03
N LEU A 175 5.08 12.42 -11.89
CA LEU A 175 3.70 12.01 -11.63
C LEU A 175 3.49 10.49 -11.71
N ARG A 176 2.56 9.96 -10.90
CA ARG A 176 2.04 8.58 -11.02
C ARG A 176 0.63 8.58 -11.62
N VAL A 177 0.21 7.46 -12.22
CA VAL A 177 -1.14 7.36 -12.80
C VAL A 177 -2.18 7.41 -11.69
N ASN A 178 -3.23 8.20 -11.94
CA ASN A 178 -4.34 8.54 -11.06
C ASN A 178 -3.96 9.35 -9.81
N GLU A 179 -2.68 9.69 -9.64
CA GLU A 179 -2.23 10.62 -8.60
C GLU A 179 -2.34 12.06 -9.09
N THR A 180 -2.69 12.97 -8.18
CA THR A 180 -2.70 14.39 -8.49
C THR A 180 -1.61 15.11 -7.74
N GLN A 181 -0.79 15.85 -8.49
CA GLN A 181 0.36 16.55 -7.93
C GLN A 181 0.27 18.06 -8.18
N TRP A 182 0.69 18.82 -7.18
CA TRP A 182 0.82 20.27 -7.26
C TRP A 182 2.25 20.59 -7.68
N LEU A 183 2.40 21.32 -8.78
CA LEU A 183 3.70 21.66 -9.35
C LEU A 183 3.86 23.17 -9.39
N ILE A 184 5.06 23.61 -9.04
CA ILE A 184 5.54 24.97 -9.23
C ILE A 184 6.66 24.87 -10.25
N LEU A 185 6.41 25.38 -11.44
CA LEU A 185 7.33 25.34 -12.56
C LEU A 185 8.04 26.68 -12.68
N ASN A 186 9.36 26.66 -12.76
CA ASN A 186 10.12 27.85 -13.11
C ASN A 186 10.00 28.07 -14.62
N LEU A 187 9.67 29.29 -15.01
CA LEU A 187 9.47 29.69 -16.38
C LEU A 187 10.75 30.31 -16.94
N ASP A 188 11.27 29.76 -18.03
CA ASP A 188 12.46 30.30 -18.70
C ASP A 188 12.06 31.07 -19.95
N SER A 189 12.78 32.16 -20.25
CA SER A 189 12.58 32.89 -21.50
C SER A 189 13.12 32.09 -22.68
N ALA A 190 12.31 31.93 -23.73
CA ALA A 190 12.66 31.16 -24.92
C ALA A 190 13.97 31.60 -25.63
N MET A 191 14.52 32.79 -25.30
CA MET A 191 15.79 33.29 -25.85
C MET A 191 17.06 32.77 -25.17
N LYS A 192 16.98 32.12 -23.99
CA LYS A 192 18.16 31.43 -23.42
C LYS A 192 18.26 30.04 -24.03
N GLY A 193 18.83 29.96 -25.23
CA GLY A 193 19.11 28.69 -25.89
C GLY A 193 20.16 27.88 -25.14
N THR A 194 19.74 26.83 -24.44
CA THR A 194 20.44 25.53 -24.26
C THR A 194 19.58 24.63 -23.36
N PRO A 195 19.31 23.35 -23.73
CA PRO A 195 18.63 22.42 -22.85
C PRO A 195 19.62 21.87 -21.83
N LEU A 196 19.57 22.35 -20.59
CA LEU A 196 20.30 21.75 -19.48
C LEU A 196 19.49 20.58 -18.91
N GLU A 197 20.15 19.42 -18.85
CA GLU A 197 19.66 18.21 -18.21
C GLU A 197 19.21 18.47 -16.76
N SER A 198 18.05 17.91 -16.42
CA SER A 198 17.56 17.61 -15.07
C SER A 198 17.87 18.64 -13.98
N SER A 199 16.92 19.54 -13.73
CA SER A 199 16.84 20.26 -12.45
C SER A 199 16.46 19.28 -11.34
N GLU A 200 17.47 18.70 -10.70
CA GLU A 200 17.37 18.33 -9.29
C GLU A 200 17.11 19.61 -8.48
N SER A 201 16.19 19.51 -7.52
CA SER A 201 15.90 20.53 -6.53
C SER A 201 17.15 20.83 -5.69
N ARG A 202 17.94 21.82 -6.12
CA ARG A 202 19.13 22.28 -5.40
C ARG A 202 18.74 23.44 -4.49
N ALA A 203 18.63 23.14 -3.20
CA ALA A 203 18.67 24.15 -2.14
C ALA A 203 20.12 24.60 -1.94
N SER A 204 20.41 25.88 -2.16
CA SER A 204 21.58 26.53 -1.56
C SER A 204 21.44 28.04 -1.55
N ASP A 205 21.58 28.58 -0.34
CA ASP A 205 21.88 29.98 0.00
C ASP A 205 22.87 30.64 -0.95
N SER A 206 22.55 31.86 -1.39
CA SER A 206 23.50 32.92 -1.76
C SER A 206 22.76 34.24 -2.01
N GLU A 207 23.41 35.34 -1.66
CA GLU A 207 22.87 36.65 -1.31
C GLU A 207 22.38 37.54 -2.47
N LYS A 208 21.34 38.32 -2.15
CA LYS A 208 20.99 39.69 -2.60
C LYS A 208 21.25 40.09 -4.07
N GLY A 209 20.26 39.81 -4.89
CA GLY A 209 19.76 40.64 -5.98
C GLY A 209 18.28 40.26 -6.17
N ASP A 210 17.36 41.23 -6.04
CA ASP A 210 15.90 41.03 -5.91
C ASP A 210 15.24 40.65 -7.26
N GLU A 211 15.74 39.60 -7.92
CA GLU A 211 15.22 39.10 -9.19
C GLU A 211 14.43 37.80 -8.91
N SER A 212 13.15 37.98 -8.54
CA SER A 212 12.21 36.87 -8.34
C SER A 212 12.03 36.09 -9.63
N THR A 213 12.31 34.78 -9.62
CA THR A 213 12.16 33.94 -10.80
C THR A 213 10.68 33.74 -11.14
N PRO A 214 10.25 33.91 -12.40
CA PRO A 214 8.85 33.74 -12.78
C PRO A 214 8.42 32.28 -12.59
N THR A 215 7.28 32.08 -11.93
CA THR A 215 6.78 30.73 -11.62
C THR A 215 5.35 30.50 -12.09
N LEU A 216 5.07 29.27 -12.51
CA LEU A 216 3.74 28.79 -12.89
C LEU A 216 3.28 27.72 -11.91
N ARG A 217 2.15 27.95 -11.23
CA ARG A 217 1.52 26.98 -10.33
C ARG A 217 0.41 26.25 -11.06
N LEU A 218 0.49 24.93 -11.10
CA LEU A 218 -0.50 24.08 -11.73
C LEU A 218 -0.72 22.78 -10.95
N LYS A 219 -1.87 22.16 -11.20
CA LYS A 219 -2.22 20.83 -10.69
C LYS A 219 -2.24 19.87 -11.88
N LEU A 220 -1.42 18.82 -11.81
CA LEU A 220 -1.26 17.84 -12.89
C LEU A 220 -1.82 16.48 -12.45
N ARG A 221 -2.59 15.84 -13.32
CA ARG A 221 -3.10 14.48 -13.14
C ARG A 221 -3.06 13.72 -14.45
N VAL A 222 -2.53 12.51 -14.43
CA VAL A 222 -2.58 11.57 -15.55
C VAL A 222 -3.56 10.48 -15.19
N GLU A 223 -4.53 10.24 -16.04
CA GLU A 223 -5.49 9.15 -15.93
C GLU A 223 -5.30 8.23 -17.13
N GLY A 224 -5.48 6.93 -16.96
CA GLY A 224 -5.28 6.00 -18.06
C GLY A 224 -6.00 4.68 -17.88
N PRO A 225 -6.23 3.96 -18.99
CA PRO A 225 -6.83 2.63 -18.98
C PRO A 225 -5.90 1.62 -18.29
N TYR A 226 -6.49 0.54 -17.80
CA TYR A 226 -5.71 -0.63 -17.39
C TYR A 226 -5.10 -1.33 -18.61
N ARG A 227 -4.01 -2.06 -18.39
CA ARG A 227 -3.52 -3.00 -19.38
C ARG A 227 -4.63 -3.98 -19.79
N PRO A 228 -4.69 -4.38 -21.06
CA PRO A 228 -5.78 -5.23 -21.55
C PRO A 228 -5.88 -6.57 -20.81
N GLU A 229 -4.76 -7.15 -20.38
CA GLU A 229 -4.76 -8.41 -19.62
C GLU A 229 -5.36 -8.22 -18.22
N VAL A 230 -4.98 -7.12 -17.55
CA VAL A 230 -5.50 -6.79 -16.22
C VAL A 230 -6.99 -6.45 -16.30
N ALA A 231 -7.38 -5.68 -17.32
CA ALA A 231 -8.79 -5.39 -17.60
C ALA A 231 -9.59 -6.68 -17.85
N ALA A 232 -9.06 -7.62 -18.64
CA ALA A 232 -9.70 -8.90 -18.89
C ALA A 232 -9.87 -9.74 -17.62
N VAL A 233 -8.85 -9.79 -16.75
CA VAL A 233 -8.93 -10.49 -15.46
C VAL A 233 -9.97 -9.84 -14.54
N ILE A 234 -10.00 -8.52 -14.45
CA ILE A 234 -11.00 -7.78 -13.66
C ILE A 234 -12.41 -8.06 -14.20
N ASN A 235 -12.58 -8.02 -15.52
CA ASN A 235 -13.87 -8.30 -16.16
C ASN A 235 -14.32 -9.75 -15.94
N LEU A 236 -13.38 -10.71 -15.99
CA LEU A 236 -13.65 -12.11 -15.69
C LEU A 236 -14.05 -12.30 -14.23
N ALA A 237 -13.31 -11.71 -13.29
CA ALA A 237 -13.62 -11.76 -11.86
C ALA A 237 -14.99 -11.12 -11.57
N ASN A 238 -15.28 -9.96 -12.17
CA ASN A 238 -16.59 -9.32 -12.06
C ASN A 238 -17.70 -10.22 -12.61
N SER A 239 -17.48 -10.89 -13.74
CA SER A 239 -18.43 -11.83 -14.33
C SER A 239 -18.69 -13.04 -13.41
N TRP A 240 -17.64 -13.60 -12.82
CA TRP A 240 -17.74 -14.67 -11.81
C TRP A 240 -18.55 -14.21 -10.60
N PHE A 241 -18.22 -13.05 -10.03
CA PHE A 241 -18.91 -12.54 -8.87
C PHE A 241 -20.39 -12.25 -9.14
N HIS A 242 -20.72 -11.74 -10.33
CA HIS A 242 -22.11 -11.58 -10.75
C HIS A 242 -22.86 -12.91 -10.86
N ALA A 243 -22.20 -13.96 -11.37
CA ALA A 243 -22.79 -15.29 -11.43
C ALA A 243 -23.03 -15.87 -10.01
N VAL A 244 -22.04 -15.74 -9.12
CA VAL A 244 -22.16 -16.19 -7.72
C VAL A 244 -23.26 -15.43 -6.98
N ASP A 245 -23.34 -14.11 -7.14
CA ASP A 245 -24.40 -13.30 -6.54
C ASP A 245 -25.78 -13.73 -7.06
N ALA A 246 -25.94 -13.95 -8.37
CA ALA A 246 -27.20 -14.41 -8.96
C ALA A 246 -27.65 -15.78 -8.42
N VAL A 247 -26.72 -16.73 -8.27
CA VAL A 247 -27.00 -18.05 -7.68
C VAL A 247 -27.33 -17.93 -6.20
N THR A 248 -26.60 -17.10 -5.46
CA THR A 248 -26.83 -16.87 -4.02
C THR A 248 -28.23 -16.27 -3.80
N ASP A 249 -28.60 -15.25 -4.57
CA ASP A 249 -29.90 -14.59 -4.46
C ASP A 249 -31.06 -15.56 -4.84
N ALA A 250 -30.88 -16.39 -5.87
CA ALA A 250 -31.85 -17.43 -6.23
C ALA A 250 -31.99 -18.52 -5.14
N THR A 251 -30.89 -18.91 -4.51
CA THR A 251 -30.86 -19.93 -3.46
C THR A 251 -31.45 -19.41 -2.15
N VAL A 252 -31.19 -18.16 -1.79
CA VAL A 252 -31.81 -17.49 -0.62
C VAL A 252 -33.31 -17.30 -0.83
N GLY A 253 -33.76 -17.00 -2.06
CA GLY A 253 -35.18 -16.96 -2.41
C GLY A 253 -35.90 -18.32 -2.25
N THR A 254 -35.17 -19.43 -2.40
CA THR A 254 -35.72 -20.80 -2.28
C THR A 254 -35.60 -21.35 -0.85
N THR A 255 -34.51 -21.04 -0.14
CA THR A 255 -34.24 -21.52 1.22
C THR A 255 -35.00 -20.74 2.30
N THR A 256 -35.42 -19.51 2.06
CA THR A 256 -36.37 -18.81 2.96
C THR A 256 -37.74 -19.51 3.05
N GLY A 257 -38.10 -20.34 2.06
CA GLY A 257 -39.27 -21.23 2.11
C GLY A 257 -39.05 -22.50 2.95
N PHE A 258 -37.82 -23.02 3.02
CA PHE A 258 -37.51 -24.31 3.65
C PHE A 258 -36.96 -24.18 5.09
N VAL A 259 -36.31 -23.05 5.41
CA VAL A 259 -35.75 -22.78 6.75
C VAL A 259 -36.83 -22.35 7.75
N ARG A 260 -38.06 -22.06 7.31
CA ARG A 260 -39.18 -21.72 8.19
C ARG A 260 -39.75 -22.94 8.96
N ASP A 261 -39.41 -24.16 8.55
CA ASP A 261 -39.98 -25.41 9.10
C ASP A 261 -38.97 -26.29 9.84
N ILE A 262 -37.83 -25.76 10.31
CA ILE A 262 -36.88 -26.54 11.13
C ILE A 262 -37.21 -26.35 12.62
N PRO A 263 -37.78 -27.36 13.32
CA PRO A 263 -38.07 -27.28 14.74
C PRO A 263 -36.77 -27.25 15.55
N LYS A 264 -36.48 -26.09 16.14
CA LYS A 264 -35.49 -25.95 17.21
C LYS A 264 -36.12 -26.43 18.51
N ASN A 265 -36.00 -27.72 18.83
CA ASN A 265 -36.06 -28.26 20.19
C ASN A 265 -35.77 -29.77 20.18
N PHE A 266 -34.56 -30.17 20.58
CA PHE A 266 -34.29 -31.55 21.02
C PHE A 266 -34.08 -31.53 22.54
N PRO A 267 -34.88 -32.27 23.33
CA PRO A 267 -34.62 -32.47 24.75
C PRO A 267 -33.59 -33.59 24.89
N ALA A 268 -32.31 -33.24 24.95
CA ALA A 268 -31.29 -34.09 25.52
C ALA A 268 -31.05 -33.67 26.98
N VAL A 269 -30.68 -34.62 27.83
CA VAL A 269 -30.19 -34.46 29.22
C VAL A 269 -31.22 -34.70 30.35
N GLN A 270 -32.02 -35.77 30.30
CA GLN A 270 -32.57 -36.38 31.56
C GLN A 270 -32.64 -37.92 31.59
N LEU A 271 -32.10 -38.65 30.61
CA LEU A 271 -32.14 -40.12 30.61
C LEU A 271 -30.76 -40.74 30.35
N LEU A 272 -29.74 -40.32 31.11
CA LEU A 272 -28.41 -40.94 31.06
C LEU A 272 -27.70 -40.78 32.40
N LEU A 273 -28.33 -41.25 33.48
CA LEU A 273 -27.68 -41.27 34.79
C LEU A 273 -28.00 -42.51 35.62
N VAL A 274 -28.06 -43.69 34.99
CA VAL A 274 -27.85 -45.01 35.62
C VAL A 274 -27.47 -45.95 34.46
N PRO A 275 -26.18 -46.25 34.16
CA PRO A 275 -25.28 -47.02 35.04
C PRO A 275 -23.79 -46.61 34.89
N THR A 276 -23.29 -45.66 35.68
CA THR A 276 -21.92 -45.11 35.50
C THR A 276 -20.80 -45.95 36.12
N VAL A 277 -21.12 -46.88 37.04
CA VAL A 277 -20.11 -47.61 37.81
C VAL A 277 -19.60 -48.89 37.11
N PRO A 278 -20.44 -49.73 36.45
CA PRO A 278 -19.95 -50.92 35.75
C PRO A 278 -19.24 -50.62 34.42
N LEU A 279 -19.56 -49.49 33.78
CA LEU A 279 -18.94 -49.08 32.51
C LEU A 279 -17.54 -48.48 32.73
N ALA A 280 -17.35 -47.75 33.84
CA ALA A 280 -16.06 -47.17 34.20
C ALA A 280 -15.00 -48.23 34.54
N THR A 281 -15.40 -49.34 35.18
CA THR A 281 -14.48 -50.45 35.51
C THR A 281 -14.06 -51.25 34.27
N ILE A 282 -14.96 -51.46 33.31
CA ILE A 282 -14.62 -52.07 32.01
C ILE A 282 -13.67 -51.15 31.21
N GLY A 283 -13.87 -49.83 31.27
CA GLY A 283 -12.98 -48.85 30.62
C GLY A 283 -11.55 -48.86 31.16
N VAL A 284 -11.36 -49.02 32.47
CA VAL A 284 -10.02 -49.06 33.11
C VAL A 284 -9.28 -50.37 32.78
N VAL A 285 -9.98 -51.49 32.67
CA VAL A 285 -9.38 -52.79 32.31
C VAL A 285 -9.12 -52.89 30.79
N ALA A 286 -9.96 -52.26 29.96
CA ALA A 286 -9.79 -52.22 28.51
C ALA A 286 -8.70 -51.23 28.06
N LEU A 287 -8.35 -50.24 28.87
CA LEU A 287 -7.37 -49.18 28.56
C LEU A 287 -6.01 -49.69 28.05
N PRO A 288 -5.33 -50.67 28.69
CA PRO A 288 -4.06 -51.19 28.18
C PRO A 288 -4.21 -52.02 26.89
N ILE A 289 -5.36 -52.67 26.69
CA ILE A 289 -5.66 -53.46 25.48
C ILE A 289 -5.97 -52.51 24.32
N VAL A 290 -6.78 -51.48 24.54
CA VAL A 290 -7.12 -50.43 23.56
C VAL A 290 -5.89 -49.58 23.23
N ALA A 291 -5.01 -49.29 24.20
CA ALA A 291 -3.74 -48.62 23.94
C ALA A 291 -2.78 -49.51 23.15
N GLY A 292 -2.68 -50.80 23.47
CA GLY A 292 -1.84 -51.76 22.73
C GLY A 292 -2.32 -51.98 21.29
N VAL A 293 -3.62 -52.20 21.09
CA VAL A 293 -4.24 -52.27 19.76
C VAL A 293 -4.14 -50.92 19.05
N GLY A 294 -4.29 -49.82 19.77
CA GLY A 294 -4.12 -48.47 19.26
C GLY A 294 -2.73 -48.23 18.68
N ILE A 295 -1.66 -48.64 19.37
CA ILE A 295 -0.27 -48.50 18.89
C ILE A 295 0.00 -49.39 17.66
N VAL A 296 -0.55 -50.60 17.63
CA VAL A 296 -0.38 -51.54 16.50
C VAL A 296 -1.22 -51.11 15.29
N CYS A 297 -2.43 -50.58 15.51
CA CYS A 297 -3.31 -50.08 14.45
C CYS A 297 -2.97 -48.63 14.03
N LEU A 298 -2.26 -47.85 14.85
CA LEU A 298 -1.84 -46.46 14.55
C LEU A 298 -1.19 -46.31 13.18
N PRO A 299 -0.19 -47.11 12.77
CA PRO A 299 0.41 -46.99 11.44
C PRO A 299 -0.57 -47.28 10.30
N PHE A 300 -1.62 -48.09 10.55
CA PHE A 300 -2.67 -48.39 9.57
C PHE A 300 -3.81 -47.37 9.58
N LEU A 301 -4.03 -46.66 10.69
CA LEU A 301 -5.07 -45.63 10.85
C LEU A 301 -4.59 -44.24 10.43
N LEU A 302 -3.28 -43.97 10.54
CA LEU A 302 -2.65 -42.73 10.12
C LEU A 302 -2.95 -42.35 8.65
N PRO A 303 -2.86 -43.24 7.65
CA PRO A 303 -3.22 -42.89 6.27
C PRO A 303 -4.70 -42.54 6.10
N VAL A 304 -5.60 -43.20 6.84
CA VAL A 304 -7.04 -42.89 6.83
C VAL A 304 -7.30 -41.53 7.48
N LEU A 305 -6.63 -41.23 8.59
CA LEU A 305 -6.71 -39.93 9.25
C LEU A 305 -6.18 -38.81 8.35
N MET A 306 -5.05 -39.01 7.68
CA MET A 306 -4.50 -38.05 6.71
C MET A 306 -5.46 -37.82 5.54
N LEU A 307 -6.11 -38.87 5.03
CA LEU A 307 -7.13 -38.74 3.99
C LEU A 307 -8.34 -37.92 4.46
N LEU A 308 -8.83 -38.13 5.69
CA LEU A 308 -9.93 -37.34 6.24
C LEU A 308 -9.54 -35.87 6.45
N LEU A 309 -8.31 -35.62 6.90
CA LEU A 309 -7.78 -34.27 7.08
C LEU A 309 -7.63 -33.54 5.74
N THR A 310 -7.15 -34.22 4.69
CA THR A 310 -7.03 -33.62 3.35
C THR A 310 -8.41 -33.33 2.75
N ILE A 311 -9.37 -34.25 2.87
CA ILE A 311 -10.76 -34.01 2.44
C ILE A 311 -11.37 -32.84 3.20
N GLY A 312 -11.16 -32.77 4.52
CA GLY A 312 -11.62 -31.65 5.35
C GLY A 312 -10.99 -30.32 4.94
N ALA A 313 -9.67 -30.31 4.67
CA ALA A 313 -8.95 -29.13 4.21
C ALA A 313 -9.44 -28.66 2.82
N ILE A 314 -9.62 -29.58 1.87
CA ILE A 314 -10.15 -29.28 0.54
C ILE A 314 -11.58 -28.73 0.65
N SER A 315 -12.43 -29.36 1.45
CA SER A 315 -13.80 -28.91 1.68
C SER A 315 -13.84 -27.52 2.32
N GLY A 316 -12.97 -27.26 3.30
CA GLY A 316 -12.79 -25.96 3.92
C GLY A 316 -12.29 -24.89 2.94
N ALA A 317 -11.35 -25.24 2.06
CA ALA A 317 -10.83 -24.34 1.04
C ALA A 317 -11.89 -23.98 -0.01
N ILE A 318 -12.66 -24.96 -0.49
CA ILE A 318 -13.77 -24.75 -1.42
C ILE A 318 -14.87 -23.91 -0.75
N GLY A 319 -15.29 -24.29 0.47
CA GLY A 319 -16.30 -23.55 1.23
C GLY A 319 -15.86 -22.12 1.54
N GLY A 320 -14.60 -21.92 1.90
CA GLY A 320 -13.99 -20.61 2.11
C GLY A 320 -13.95 -19.78 0.82
N GLY A 321 -13.53 -20.37 -0.31
CA GLY A 321 -13.50 -19.69 -1.61
C GLY A 321 -14.89 -19.26 -2.07
N LEU A 322 -15.91 -20.10 -1.87
CA LEU A 322 -17.30 -19.75 -2.13
C LEU A 322 -17.78 -18.63 -1.20
N TYR A 323 -17.50 -18.73 0.11
CA TYR A 323 -17.84 -17.69 1.08
C TYR A 323 -17.22 -16.33 0.71
N PHE A 324 -15.93 -16.29 0.38
CA PHE A 324 -15.25 -15.07 -0.06
C PHE A 324 -15.74 -14.56 -1.42
N SER A 325 -16.35 -15.40 -2.25
CA SER A 325 -17.00 -14.98 -3.50
C SER A 325 -18.36 -14.32 -3.26
N THR A 326 -19.03 -14.60 -2.14
CA THR A 326 -20.30 -13.94 -1.78
C THR A 326 -20.12 -12.46 -1.49
N ARG A 327 -21.21 -11.70 -1.58
CA ARG A 327 -21.22 -10.26 -1.27
C ARG A 327 -20.74 -9.95 0.15
N GLU A 328 -21.15 -10.73 1.15
CA GLU A 328 -20.71 -10.50 2.54
C GLU A 328 -19.21 -10.81 2.71
N GLY A 329 -18.74 -11.94 2.17
CA GLY A 329 -17.32 -12.29 2.21
C GLY A 329 -16.42 -11.26 1.53
N ARG A 330 -16.83 -10.75 0.36
CA ARG A 330 -16.10 -9.69 -0.36
C ARG A 330 -15.99 -8.39 0.44
N THR A 331 -17.05 -7.96 1.12
CA THR A 331 -16.97 -6.73 1.94
C THR A 331 -15.99 -6.88 3.09
N ARG A 332 -15.97 -8.05 3.76
CA ARG A 332 -15.02 -8.32 4.86
C ARG A 332 -13.58 -8.37 4.37
N ILE A 333 -13.33 -9.04 3.25
CA ILE A 333 -11.97 -9.15 2.71
C ILE A 333 -11.48 -7.81 2.15
N GLN A 334 -12.37 -7.00 1.57
CA GLN A 334 -12.00 -5.69 1.04
C GLN A 334 -11.44 -4.79 2.13
N HIS A 335 -12.05 -4.74 3.31
CA HIS A 335 -11.52 -3.92 4.41
C HIS A 335 -10.12 -4.34 4.88
N VAL A 336 -9.79 -5.63 4.76
CA VAL A 336 -8.47 -6.16 5.13
C VAL A 336 -7.44 -5.96 4.02
N ALA A 337 -7.88 -6.08 2.76
CA ALA A 337 -7.01 -6.04 1.57
C ALA A 337 -6.81 -4.62 0.99
N GLU A 338 -7.72 -3.68 1.25
CA GLU A 338 -7.64 -2.32 0.73
C GLU A 338 -6.30 -1.61 1.07
N PRO A 339 -5.79 -1.66 2.31
CA PRO A 339 -4.55 -0.94 2.66
C PRO A 339 -3.34 -1.46 1.89
N SER A 340 -3.22 -2.78 1.72
CA SER A 340 -2.12 -3.40 0.99
C SER A 340 -2.25 -3.16 -0.51
N TYR A 341 -3.46 -3.24 -1.06
CA TYR A 341 -3.72 -2.94 -2.46
C TYR A 341 -3.39 -1.49 -2.82
N GLN A 342 -3.82 -0.53 -2.01
CA GLN A 342 -3.51 0.89 -2.21
C GLN A 342 -2.01 1.15 -2.10
N THR A 343 -1.35 0.55 -1.11
CA THR A 343 0.12 0.66 -0.96
C THR A 343 0.82 0.12 -2.19
N PHE A 344 0.38 -1.03 -2.72
CA PHE A 344 0.94 -1.64 -3.93
C PHE A 344 0.74 -0.74 -5.16
N LEU A 345 -0.45 -0.19 -5.36
CA LEU A 345 -0.71 0.75 -6.46
C LEU A 345 0.14 2.02 -6.38
N MET A 346 0.56 2.44 -5.18
CA MET A 346 1.47 3.60 -5.03
C MET A 346 2.93 3.26 -5.39
N THR A 347 3.28 1.99 -5.51
CA THR A 347 4.64 1.58 -5.92
C THR A 347 4.83 1.73 -7.43
N LYS A 348 6.07 2.01 -7.86
CA LYS A 348 6.43 2.07 -9.30
C LYS A 348 6.14 0.74 -10.00
N THR A 349 6.35 -0.38 -9.31
CA THR A 349 6.10 -1.72 -9.83
C THR A 349 4.60 -1.99 -10.01
N GLY A 350 3.77 -1.62 -9.03
CA GLY A 350 2.31 -1.74 -9.11
C GLY A 350 1.71 -0.88 -10.22
N GLN A 351 2.26 0.32 -10.44
CA GLN A 351 1.87 1.15 -11.58
C GLN A 351 2.19 0.46 -12.91
N ARG A 352 3.37 -0.17 -13.05
CA ARG A 352 3.78 -0.87 -14.29
C ARG A 352 2.99 -2.14 -14.58
N ILE A 353 2.50 -2.85 -13.55
CA ILE A 353 1.67 -4.05 -13.75
C ILE A 353 0.25 -3.65 -14.16
N VAL A 354 -0.31 -2.60 -13.56
CA VAL A 354 -1.70 -2.20 -13.77
C VAL A 354 -1.87 -1.35 -15.03
N TYR A 355 -0.94 -0.43 -15.28
CA TYR A 355 -0.99 0.55 -16.36
C TYR A 355 0.12 0.32 -17.39
N ASP A 356 -0.12 0.76 -18.63
CA ASP A 356 0.87 0.72 -19.70
C ASP A 356 1.84 1.91 -19.63
N VAL A 357 2.69 1.90 -18.60
CA VAL A 357 3.65 2.99 -18.29
C VAL A 357 5.12 2.58 -18.45
N GLY A 358 5.39 1.51 -19.20
CA GLY A 358 6.75 1.03 -19.49
C GLY A 358 6.85 -0.49 -19.60
N PRO A 359 8.07 -1.06 -19.60
CA PRO A 359 8.28 -2.50 -19.75
C PRO A 359 7.73 -3.28 -18.57
N ARG A 360 7.44 -4.57 -18.76
CA ARG A 360 6.90 -5.45 -17.72
C ARG A 360 7.91 -5.60 -16.56
N PRO A 361 7.47 -5.51 -15.29
CA PRO A 361 8.35 -5.80 -14.17
C PRO A 361 8.70 -7.29 -14.16
N SER A 362 9.91 -7.62 -13.69
CA SER A 362 10.28 -9.02 -13.47
C SER A 362 9.45 -9.63 -12.32
N PRO A 363 9.23 -10.96 -12.30
CA PRO A 363 8.52 -11.62 -11.19
C PRO A 363 9.14 -11.32 -9.83
N GLN A 364 10.47 -11.22 -9.75
CA GLN A 364 11.20 -10.86 -8.54
C GLN A 364 10.93 -9.40 -8.11
N ALA A 365 10.87 -8.46 -9.05
CA ALA A 365 10.52 -7.07 -8.74
C ALA A 365 9.06 -6.94 -8.27
N LEU A 366 8.15 -7.75 -8.82
CA LEU A 366 6.77 -7.84 -8.37
C LEU A 366 6.69 -8.39 -6.94
N ALA A 367 7.37 -9.51 -6.68
CA ALA A 367 7.44 -10.10 -5.35
C ALA A 367 8.02 -9.12 -4.34
N HIS A 368 9.11 -8.41 -4.68
CA HIS A 368 9.71 -7.40 -3.80
C HIS A 368 8.75 -6.24 -3.46
N ALA A 369 7.88 -5.86 -4.41
CA ALA A 369 6.90 -4.78 -4.19
C ALA A 369 5.70 -5.20 -3.31
N VAL A 370 5.42 -6.50 -3.21
CA VAL A 370 4.31 -7.05 -2.43
C VAL A 370 4.77 -7.56 -1.07
N LEU A 371 5.98 -8.13 -1.00
CA LEU A 371 6.52 -8.74 0.20
C LEU A 371 6.91 -7.69 1.24
N PRO A 372 6.71 -7.99 2.53
CA PRO A 372 7.10 -7.11 3.61
C PRO A 372 8.62 -6.95 3.67
N GLN A 373 9.06 -5.75 4.04
CA GLN A 373 10.48 -5.39 4.15
C GLN A 373 10.94 -5.21 5.61
N ASP A 374 9.99 -5.23 6.55
CA ASP A 374 10.28 -5.13 7.97
C ASP A 374 10.75 -6.48 8.54
N MET A 375 11.48 -6.42 9.65
CA MET A 375 12.07 -7.62 10.27
C MET A 375 11.02 -8.70 10.59
N MET A 376 9.87 -8.33 11.15
CA MET A 376 8.84 -9.30 11.53
C MET A 376 8.06 -9.81 10.33
N GLY A 377 7.73 -8.94 9.39
CA GLY A 377 7.08 -9.31 8.15
C GLY A 377 7.93 -10.25 7.31
N LYS A 378 9.24 -9.98 7.15
CA LYS A 378 10.17 -10.91 6.48
C LYS A 378 10.26 -12.26 7.19
N LEU A 379 10.24 -12.28 8.53
CA LEU A 379 10.23 -13.53 9.30
C LEU A 379 8.97 -14.35 9.01
N VAL A 380 7.79 -13.72 9.12
CA VAL A 380 6.51 -14.39 8.87
C VAL A 380 6.44 -14.87 7.42
N ALA A 381 6.84 -14.05 6.46
CA ALA A 381 6.88 -14.44 5.05
C ALA A 381 7.83 -15.62 4.82
N SER A 382 9.00 -15.63 5.45
CA SER A 382 9.97 -16.74 5.34
C SER A 382 9.43 -18.04 5.93
N LEU A 383 8.82 -17.97 7.11
CA LEU A 383 8.18 -19.12 7.74
C LEU A 383 7.05 -19.69 6.86
N LEU A 384 6.27 -18.83 6.21
CA LEU A 384 5.21 -19.26 5.30
C LEU A 384 5.77 -19.90 4.03
N VAL A 385 6.84 -19.33 3.44
CA VAL A 385 7.51 -19.91 2.27
C VAL A 385 8.03 -21.31 2.59
N ASP A 386 8.79 -21.44 3.68
CA ASP A 386 9.35 -22.73 4.10
C ASP A 386 8.24 -23.73 4.48
N LEU A 387 7.17 -23.29 5.15
CA LEU A 387 6.04 -24.14 5.51
C LEU A 387 5.30 -24.68 4.28
N VAL A 388 5.14 -23.86 3.24
CA VAL A 388 4.49 -24.28 1.99
C VAL A 388 5.39 -25.25 1.21
N GLY A 389 6.70 -25.02 1.18
CA GLY A 389 7.65 -25.99 0.60
C GLY A 389 7.57 -27.34 1.31
N SER A 390 7.58 -27.34 2.64
CA SER A 390 7.42 -28.58 3.41
C SER A 390 6.00 -29.18 3.37
N ALA A 391 5.00 -28.51 2.80
CA ALA A 391 3.63 -29.04 2.73
C ALA A 391 3.50 -30.21 1.72
N SER A 392 4.44 -30.34 0.79
CA SER A 392 4.52 -31.42 -0.20
C SER A 392 4.58 -32.83 0.42
N TYR A 393 5.08 -32.94 1.65
CA TYR A 393 5.12 -34.20 2.39
C TYR A 393 3.75 -34.75 2.83
N LEU A 394 2.69 -33.92 2.80
CA LEU A 394 1.34 -34.36 3.20
C LEU A 394 0.69 -35.28 2.16
N ILE A 395 1.11 -35.23 0.89
CA ILE A 395 0.54 -36.04 -0.19
C ILE A 395 1.68 -36.67 -1.01
N PRO A 396 2.17 -37.87 -0.63
CA PRO A 396 3.19 -38.56 -1.42
C PRO A 396 2.70 -38.74 -2.86
N LEU A 397 3.60 -38.55 -3.83
CA LEU A 397 3.36 -38.51 -5.30
C LEU A 397 2.76 -37.21 -5.87
N ALA A 398 1.84 -36.52 -5.15
CA ALA A 398 1.38 -35.20 -5.58
C ALA A 398 2.35 -34.07 -5.18
N GLY A 399 3.10 -34.28 -4.09
CA GLY A 399 4.17 -33.39 -3.63
C GLY A 399 5.22 -33.13 -4.70
N GLU A 400 5.73 -34.18 -5.36
CA GLU A 400 6.76 -34.03 -6.41
C GLU A 400 6.30 -33.17 -7.60
N ALA A 401 5.01 -33.23 -7.95
CA ALA A 401 4.43 -32.36 -8.98
C ALA A 401 4.24 -30.92 -8.49
N PHE A 402 3.92 -30.74 -7.21
CA PHE A 402 3.85 -29.43 -6.57
C PHE A 402 5.22 -28.78 -6.53
N ASP A 403 6.27 -29.51 -6.15
CA ASP A 403 7.66 -29.04 -6.04
C ASP A 403 8.19 -28.50 -7.38
N LEU A 404 7.84 -29.14 -8.50
CA LEU A 404 8.19 -28.63 -9.84
C LEU A 404 7.62 -27.24 -10.11
N THR A 405 6.45 -26.93 -9.56
CA THR A 405 5.80 -25.61 -9.70
C THR A 405 6.23 -24.64 -8.60
N TRP A 406 6.48 -25.14 -7.39
CA TRP A 406 6.81 -24.32 -6.23
C TRP A 406 8.29 -23.92 -6.22
N ALA A 407 9.22 -24.74 -6.70
CA ALA A 407 10.64 -24.42 -6.74
C ALA A 407 10.98 -23.10 -7.47
N PRO A 408 10.43 -22.81 -8.68
CA PRO A 408 10.62 -21.51 -9.32
C PRO A 408 9.96 -20.35 -8.55
N VAL A 409 8.83 -20.61 -7.89
CA VAL A 409 8.12 -19.61 -7.06
C VAL A 409 8.94 -19.27 -5.83
N SER A 410 9.40 -20.28 -5.10
CA SER A 410 10.28 -20.17 -3.92
C SER A 410 11.56 -19.41 -4.27
N MET A 411 12.21 -19.73 -5.40
CA MET A 411 13.36 -18.95 -5.91
C MET A 411 13.06 -17.46 -6.05
N VAL A 412 11.92 -17.11 -6.68
CA VAL A 412 11.52 -15.72 -6.90
C VAL A 412 11.21 -15.01 -5.58
N LEU A 413 10.51 -15.66 -4.65
CA LEU A 413 10.15 -15.10 -3.35
C LEU A 413 11.39 -14.88 -2.46
N VAL A 414 12.25 -15.89 -2.34
CA VAL A 414 13.50 -15.83 -1.57
C VAL A 414 14.46 -14.82 -2.19
N GLY A 415 14.59 -14.81 -3.53
CA GLY A 415 15.37 -13.82 -4.24
C GLY A 415 14.83 -12.40 -4.03
N ALA A 416 13.51 -12.20 -3.95
CA ALA A 416 12.93 -10.89 -3.70
C ALA A 416 13.15 -10.37 -2.27
N MET A 417 13.35 -11.24 -1.28
CA MET A 417 13.56 -10.84 0.11
C MET A 417 15.03 -10.65 0.49
N TYR A 418 15.92 -11.47 -0.10
CA TYR A 418 17.29 -11.64 0.39
C TYR A 418 18.39 -11.43 -0.65
N ASP A 419 18.11 -11.00 -1.89
CA ASP A 419 19.16 -10.80 -2.91
C ASP A 419 20.27 -9.86 -2.45
N ASP A 420 19.92 -8.80 -1.71
CA ASP A 420 20.85 -7.78 -1.23
C ASP A 420 21.84 -8.31 -0.18
N VAL A 421 21.45 -9.35 0.57
CA VAL A 421 22.22 -9.91 1.70
C VAL A 421 22.87 -11.25 1.33
N MET A 422 22.17 -12.06 0.53
CA MET A 422 22.63 -13.36 0.08
C MET A 422 22.09 -13.68 -1.33
N PRO A 423 22.75 -13.20 -2.39
CA PRO A 423 22.26 -13.35 -3.76
C PRO A 423 22.18 -14.81 -4.23
N ASN A 424 22.98 -15.70 -3.62
CA ASN A 424 22.99 -17.12 -3.96
C ASN A 424 21.87 -17.93 -3.27
N LEU A 425 21.17 -17.36 -2.28
CA LEU A 425 20.17 -18.09 -1.51
C LEU A 425 18.99 -18.55 -2.37
N LYS A 426 18.61 -17.77 -3.39
CA LYS A 426 17.53 -18.14 -4.32
C LYS A 426 17.81 -19.43 -5.09
N TYR A 427 19.07 -19.71 -5.43
CA TYR A 427 19.45 -20.97 -6.08
C TYR A 427 19.45 -22.13 -5.10
N VAL A 428 19.81 -21.88 -3.85
CA VAL A 428 19.70 -22.88 -2.78
C VAL A 428 18.24 -23.25 -2.56
N ALA A 429 17.34 -22.26 -2.45
CA ALA A 429 15.89 -22.50 -2.33
C ALA A 429 15.30 -23.24 -3.54
N LEU A 430 15.77 -22.95 -4.77
CA LEU A 430 15.35 -23.69 -5.95
C LEU A 430 15.82 -25.16 -5.91
N MET A 431 17.09 -25.37 -5.54
CA MET A 431 17.67 -26.72 -5.47
C MET A 431 17.10 -27.54 -4.33
N GLU A 432 16.77 -26.89 -3.21
CA GLU A 432 16.14 -27.54 -2.07
C GLU A 432 14.81 -28.16 -2.47
N GLU A 433 13.94 -27.40 -3.13
CA GLU A 433 12.60 -27.85 -3.54
C GLU A 433 12.66 -28.83 -4.71
N LEU A 434 13.67 -28.71 -5.60
CA LEU A 434 13.78 -29.60 -6.77
C LEU A 434 14.38 -30.97 -6.42
N LEU A 435 15.20 -31.04 -5.37
CA LEU A 435 15.84 -32.28 -4.96
C LEU A 435 14.95 -32.98 -3.92
N PRO A 436 14.51 -34.22 -4.20
CA PRO A 436 13.75 -34.96 -3.20
C PRO A 436 14.63 -35.16 -1.95
N LEU A 437 14.02 -35.01 -0.77
CA LEU A 437 14.63 -35.17 0.57
C LEU A 437 15.40 -33.95 1.10
N THR A 438 15.46 -32.83 0.39
CA THR A 438 16.10 -31.60 0.91
C THR A 438 15.14 -30.56 1.49
N ASP A 439 13.82 -30.70 1.31
CA ASP A 439 12.76 -29.74 1.73
C ASP A 439 12.55 -29.61 3.26
N TRP A 440 13.50 -30.11 4.06
CA TRP A 440 13.53 -29.90 5.51
C TRP A 440 14.42 -28.72 5.92
N ILE A 441 15.21 -28.17 5.00
CA ILE A 441 16.18 -27.09 5.29
C ILE A 441 15.45 -25.75 5.15
N PRO A 442 15.10 -25.01 6.21
CA PRO A 442 14.27 -23.82 6.06
C PRO A 442 15.06 -22.64 5.43
N SER A 443 15.23 -22.65 4.10
CA SER A 443 16.13 -21.76 3.38
C SER A 443 15.73 -20.29 3.48
N ALA A 444 14.43 -19.98 3.42
CA ALA A 444 13.98 -18.59 3.59
C ALA A 444 14.25 -18.11 5.02
N THR A 445 14.00 -18.95 6.03
CA THR A 445 14.28 -18.62 7.44
C THR A 445 15.78 -18.48 7.70
N LEU A 446 16.63 -19.27 7.05
CA LEU A 446 18.09 -19.09 7.12
C LEU A 446 18.53 -17.74 6.53
N GLY A 447 17.90 -17.30 5.45
CA GLY A 447 18.07 -15.94 4.90
C GLY A 447 17.77 -14.87 5.94
N TRP A 448 16.64 -15.01 6.64
CA TRP A 448 16.25 -14.10 7.71
C TRP A 448 17.27 -14.04 8.85
N VAL A 449 17.71 -15.21 9.32
CA VAL A 449 18.71 -15.33 10.41
C VAL A 449 20.02 -14.66 10.00
N LYS A 450 20.43 -14.77 8.73
CA LYS A 450 21.64 -14.11 8.24
C LYS A 450 21.51 -12.58 8.22
N GLU A 451 20.39 -12.05 7.76
CA GLU A 451 20.15 -10.60 7.67
C GLU A 451 20.03 -9.94 9.06
N PHE A 452 19.19 -10.50 9.94
CA PHE A 452 18.84 -9.85 11.21
C PHE A 452 19.56 -10.45 12.43
N GLY A 453 20.02 -11.69 12.37
CA GLY A 453 20.64 -12.40 13.49
C GLY A 453 21.83 -11.66 14.11
N PRO A 454 22.84 -11.22 13.34
CA PRO A 454 23.98 -10.50 13.91
C PRO A 454 23.59 -9.22 14.66
N GLY A 455 22.61 -8.46 14.14
CA GLY A 455 22.10 -7.25 14.79
C GLY A 455 21.42 -7.55 16.13
N ILE A 456 20.55 -8.55 16.17
CA ILE A 456 19.84 -8.99 17.38
C ILE A 456 20.83 -9.45 18.46
N ILE A 457 21.83 -10.26 18.07
CA ILE A 457 22.86 -10.76 18.97
C ILE A 457 23.67 -9.61 19.56
N ASN A 458 24.12 -8.66 18.73
CA ASN A 458 24.90 -7.51 19.19
C ASN A 458 24.13 -6.62 20.16
N ILE A 459 22.84 -6.38 19.90
CA ILE A 459 21.95 -5.64 20.81
C ILE A 459 21.82 -6.39 22.14
N GLY A 460 21.61 -7.70 22.10
CA GLY A 460 21.53 -8.55 23.29
C GLY A 460 22.80 -8.50 24.14
N VAL A 461 23.97 -8.64 23.51
CA VAL A 461 25.28 -8.57 24.18
C VAL A 461 25.51 -7.19 24.79
N SER A 462 25.18 -6.12 24.08
CA SER A 462 25.30 -4.74 24.59
C SER A 462 24.43 -4.52 25.84
N ARG A 463 23.15 -4.93 25.79
CA ARG A 463 22.23 -4.83 26.94
C ARG A 463 22.72 -5.64 28.14
N MET A 464 23.22 -6.86 27.91
CA MET A 464 23.80 -7.70 28.96
C MET A 464 25.03 -7.03 29.60
N ASN A 465 25.91 -6.41 28.80
CA ASN A 465 27.09 -5.72 29.31
C ASN A 465 26.73 -4.48 30.13
N VAL A 466 25.70 -3.73 29.72
CA VAL A 466 25.15 -2.60 30.49
C VAL A 466 24.59 -3.09 31.83
N ALA A 467 23.79 -4.15 31.83
CA ALA A 467 23.23 -4.74 33.05
C ALA A 467 24.34 -5.25 33.99
N LYS A 468 25.38 -5.90 33.47
CA LYS A 468 26.54 -6.34 34.26
C LYS A 468 27.28 -5.17 34.90
N ARG A 469 27.47 -4.06 34.17
CA ARG A 469 28.10 -2.84 34.71
C ARG A 469 27.25 -2.17 35.78
N ALA A 470 25.93 -2.11 35.59
CA ALA A 470 25.00 -1.58 36.60
C ALA A 470 25.04 -2.41 37.89
N GLY A 471 24.92 -3.73 37.79
CA GLY A 471 25.00 -4.61 38.96
C GLY A 471 26.36 -4.56 39.66
N ARG A 472 27.46 -4.36 38.93
CA ARG A 472 28.78 -4.15 39.53
C ARG A 472 28.85 -2.83 40.32
N ARG A 473 28.31 -1.74 39.77
CA ARG A 473 28.25 -0.43 40.47
C ARG A 473 27.39 -0.50 41.73
N GLU A 474 26.26 -1.21 41.69
CA GLU A 474 25.41 -1.42 42.86
C GLU A 474 26.15 -2.20 43.96
N ARG A 475 26.87 -3.27 43.59
CA ARG A 475 27.70 -4.02 44.54
C ARG A 475 28.80 -3.15 45.14
N GLU A 476 29.51 -2.38 44.32
CA GLU A 476 30.55 -1.46 44.77
C GLU A 476 29.98 -0.37 45.71
N ALA A 477 28.79 0.15 45.41
CA ALA A 477 28.09 1.11 46.26
C ALA A 477 27.70 0.50 47.63
N VAL A 478 27.13 -0.71 47.65
CA VAL A 478 26.78 -1.42 48.90
C VAL A 478 28.02 -1.69 49.75
N VAL A 479 29.12 -2.12 49.13
CA VAL A 479 30.39 -2.35 49.84
C VAL A 479 30.95 -1.04 50.41
N SER A 480 30.82 0.08 49.69
CA SER A 480 31.24 1.40 50.19
C SER A 480 30.36 1.95 51.30
N MET A 481 29.07 1.60 51.35
CA MET A 481 28.16 2.01 52.45
C MET A 481 28.35 1.15 53.70
N SER A 482 28.82 -0.09 53.54
CA SER A 482 29.09 -1.01 54.65
C SER A 482 30.44 -0.75 55.33
N ARG A 483 31.34 0.00 54.70
CA ARG A 483 32.61 0.47 55.26
C ARG A 483 32.41 1.85 55.85
#